data_AF-A0AA89BJW8-F1
#
_entry.id   AF-A0AA89BJW8-F1
#
_cell.length_a   1.000
_cell.length_b   1.000
_cell.length_c   1.000
_cell.angle_alpha   90.00
_cell.angle_beta   90.00
_cell.angle_gamma   90.00
#
_symmetry.space_group_name_H-M   'P 1'
#
loop_
_entity.id
_entity.type
_entity.pdbx_description
1 polymer ?
#
loop_
_entity_poly.entity_id
_entity_poly.type
_entity_poly.pdbx_seq_one_letter_code
_entity_poly.pdbx_strand_id
1 'polypeptide(L)'
;MAGSDPEKLIIKADKLVKLSLTRWSADWRSATSLYEQAALGFRLAKKYEKAKQAFEKASKGQEMLASPWDAAKHMESAAALAKELSNWREVADFYRRASELYNECGRSQPASDALAKGARVLEDAEPNEAVRLYIDACVFLEDDGKEQMTFDLYRAVMSLYIKLEKYTDAATFLLRWGLAADKCNATHSQYKAYLSAIIVYLYANEVNEAQKCYNDCCQIDAFLTSDQCRCSSKLLSAYTMGDVEEIKHVAQSSTISHLDHMVIRLARKLPTGDVSALKANATGEEELDEDDLT
;
A
#
# COMPACT_ATOMS: atom_id res chain seq x y z
N MET A 1 41.70 13.73 1.81
CA MET A 1 41.27 14.49 3.00
C MET A 1 41.01 13.49 4.11
N ALA A 2 41.87 13.43 5.13
CA ALA A 2 41.65 12.55 6.27
C ALA A 2 40.51 13.14 7.12
N GLY A 3 39.29 12.63 6.92
CA GLY A 3 38.15 13.01 7.73
C GLY A 3 38.40 12.63 9.19
N SER A 4 37.98 13.49 10.12
CA SER A 4 38.01 13.22 11.57
C SER A 4 37.42 11.85 11.87
N ASP A 5 38.10 11.07 12.70
CA ASP A 5 37.68 9.73 13.12
C ASP A 5 36.23 9.74 13.65
N PRO A 6 35.28 9.04 12.99
CA PRO A 6 33.88 9.03 13.37
C PRO A 6 33.63 8.61 14.82
N GLU A 7 34.45 7.72 15.40
CA GLU A 7 34.30 7.29 16.79
C GLU A 7 34.62 8.42 17.76
N LYS A 8 35.65 9.23 17.46
CA LYS A 8 35.97 10.42 18.26
C LYS A 8 34.88 11.49 18.16
N LEU A 9 34.24 11.62 16.99
CA LEU A 9 33.12 12.54 16.80
C LEU A 9 31.92 12.14 17.68
N ILE A 10 31.56 10.85 17.72
CA ILE A 10 30.50 10.34 18.61
C ILE A 10 30.82 10.63 20.08
N ILE A 11 32.02 10.30 20.55
CA ILE A 11 32.43 10.53 21.95
C ILE A 11 32.34 12.03 22.30
N LYS A 12 32.74 12.90 21.37
CA LYS A 12 32.66 14.36 21.57
C LYS A 12 31.20 14.82 21.63
N ALA A 13 30.35 14.34 20.73
CA ALA A 13 28.92 14.65 20.70
C ALA A 13 28.18 14.16 21.96
N ASP A 14 28.43 12.92 22.39
CA ASP A 14 27.84 12.33 23.60
C ASP A 14 28.22 13.13 24.85
N LYS A 15 29.46 13.64 24.92
CA LYS A 15 29.87 14.54 26.01
C LYS A 15 29.01 15.81 26.00
N LEU A 16 28.78 16.44 24.85
CA LEU A 16 28.05 17.71 24.74
C LEU A 16 26.60 17.63 25.20
N VAL A 17 25.95 16.47 25.04
CA VAL A 17 24.57 16.25 25.50
C VAL A 17 24.46 15.76 26.94
N LYS A 18 25.55 15.22 27.50
CA LYS A 18 25.60 14.77 28.89
C LYS A 18 25.81 15.94 29.85
N LEU A 19 24.89 16.10 30.80
CA LEU A 19 25.03 17.06 31.90
C LEU A 19 26.19 16.66 32.83
N SER A 20 26.85 17.66 33.40
CA SER A 20 27.95 17.48 34.35
C SER A 20 28.03 18.66 35.33
N LEU A 21 28.86 18.56 36.36
CA LEU A 21 29.06 19.63 37.34
C LEU A 21 29.42 20.99 36.71
N THR A 22 30.04 20.99 35.52
CA THR A 22 30.40 22.20 34.76
C THR A 22 29.55 22.44 33.51
N ARG A 23 28.58 21.57 33.21
CA ARG A 23 27.66 21.70 32.04
C ARG A 23 26.24 21.43 32.50
N TRP A 24 25.49 22.50 32.72
CA TRP A 24 24.11 22.44 33.22
C TRP A 24 23.05 22.44 32.11
N SER A 25 23.46 22.58 30.85
CA SER A 25 22.60 22.45 29.68
C SER A 25 23.27 21.61 28.58
N ALA A 26 22.45 20.85 27.85
CA ALA A 26 22.92 20.06 26.71
C ALA A 26 23.11 20.95 25.46
N ASP A 27 24.28 20.88 24.84
CA ASP A 27 24.54 21.57 23.57
C ASP A 27 24.14 20.68 22.39
N TRP A 28 22.83 20.61 22.15
CA TRP A 28 22.25 19.82 21.07
C TRP A 28 22.68 20.33 19.69
N ARG A 29 22.85 21.63 19.49
CA ARG A 29 23.25 22.20 18.19
C ARG A 29 24.60 21.67 17.74
N SER A 30 25.61 21.74 18.61
CA SER A 30 26.94 21.22 18.30
C SER A 30 26.97 19.70 18.24
N ALA A 31 26.24 19.02 19.13
CA ALA A 31 26.19 17.56 19.16
C ALA A 31 25.57 16.97 17.88
N THR A 32 24.44 17.52 17.43
CA THR A 32 23.75 17.08 16.21
C THR A 32 24.66 17.14 14.99
N SER A 33 25.36 18.26 14.78
CA SER A 33 26.30 18.38 13.66
C SER A 33 27.44 17.35 13.71
N LEU A 34 27.91 17.00 14.92
CA LEU A 34 28.93 15.97 15.10
C LEU A 34 28.38 14.56 14.85
N TYR A 35 27.15 14.27 15.28
CA TYR A 35 26.48 12.99 14.97
C TYR A 35 26.29 12.82 13.47
N GLU A 36 25.84 13.86 12.75
CA GLU A 36 25.68 13.84 11.29
C GLU A 36 27.02 13.56 10.58
N GLN A 37 28.09 14.26 10.96
CA GLN A 37 29.42 14.03 10.40
C GLN A 37 29.92 12.60 10.69
N ALA A 38 29.70 12.10 11.90
CA ALA A 38 30.07 10.73 12.27
C ALA A 38 29.26 9.70 11.46
N ALA A 39 27.96 9.91 11.29
CA ALA A 39 27.08 9.03 10.53
C ALA A 39 27.53 8.90 9.07
N LEU A 40 27.85 10.03 8.43
CA LEU A 40 28.39 10.06 7.07
C LEU A 40 29.75 9.34 6.99
N GLY A 41 30.64 9.55 7.96
CA GLY A 41 31.93 8.87 8.03
C GLY A 41 31.80 7.36 8.21
N PHE A 42 30.92 6.90 9.10
CA PHE A 42 30.64 5.46 9.27
C PHE A 42 30.00 4.85 8.02
N ARG A 43 29.09 5.57 7.35
CA ARG A 43 28.46 5.13 6.10
C ARG A 43 29.50 4.94 4.99
N LEU A 44 30.41 5.89 4.81
CA LEU A 44 31.52 5.78 3.86
C LEU A 44 32.45 4.61 4.16
N ALA A 45 32.69 4.34 5.45
CA ALA A 45 33.45 3.18 5.90
C ALA A 45 32.66 1.86 5.91
N LYS A 46 31.41 1.84 5.39
CA LYS A 46 30.49 0.69 5.38
C LYS A 46 30.21 0.09 6.77
N LYS A 47 30.39 0.87 7.83
CA LYS A 47 30.00 0.49 9.20
C LYS A 47 28.53 0.87 9.42
N TYR A 48 27.62 0.23 8.69
CA TYR A 48 26.22 0.64 8.57
C TYR A 48 25.48 0.72 9.91
N GLU A 49 25.71 -0.25 10.82
CA GLU A 49 25.07 -0.23 12.16
C GLU A 49 25.47 1.01 12.97
N LYS A 50 26.76 1.38 12.95
CA LYS A 50 27.24 2.60 13.62
C LYS A 50 26.72 3.87 12.95
N ALA A 51 26.63 3.87 11.61
CA ALA A 51 26.08 5.00 10.86
C ALA A 51 24.59 5.21 11.20
N LYS A 52 23.82 4.13 11.30
CA LYS A 52 22.39 4.12 11.63
C LYS A 52 22.15 4.75 13.00
N GLN A 53 22.82 4.21 14.03
CA GLN A 53 22.75 4.73 15.40
C GLN A 53 23.17 6.21 15.49
N ALA A 54 24.15 6.63 14.69
CA ALA A 54 24.57 8.02 14.63
C ALA A 54 23.48 8.93 13.99
N PHE A 55 22.79 8.49 12.94
CA PHE A 55 21.64 9.20 12.38
C PHE A 55 20.44 9.24 13.35
N GLU A 56 20.20 8.17 14.11
CA GLU A 56 19.17 8.18 15.16
C GLU A 56 19.45 9.24 16.23
N LYS A 57 20.72 9.32 16.68
CA LYS A 57 21.16 10.38 17.61
C LYS A 57 21.06 11.78 16.99
N ALA A 58 21.40 11.93 15.71
CA ALA A 58 21.26 13.20 14.99
C ALA A 58 19.79 13.62 14.88
N SER A 59 18.89 12.70 14.55
CA SER A 59 17.45 12.93 14.51
C SER A 59 16.93 13.39 15.87
N LYS A 60 17.30 12.68 16.95
CA LYS A 60 16.93 13.09 18.31
C LYS A 60 17.42 14.49 18.63
N GLY A 61 18.64 14.82 18.21
CA GLY A 61 19.19 16.15 18.37
C GLY A 61 18.41 17.23 17.61
N GLN A 62 17.91 16.93 16.40
CA GLN A 62 17.03 17.85 15.65
C GLN A 62 15.67 18.03 16.35
N GLU A 63 15.09 16.99 16.93
CA GLU A 63 13.87 17.11 17.75
C GLU A 63 14.09 18.03 18.96
N MET A 64 15.21 17.88 19.66
CA MET A 64 15.56 18.75 20.81
C MET A 64 15.81 20.21 20.42
N LEU A 65 16.08 20.46 19.13
CA LEU A 65 16.22 21.79 18.54
C LEU A 65 14.92 22.30 17.91
N ALA A 66 13.80 21.58 18.10
CA ALA A 66 12.51 21.87 17.49
C ALA A 66 12.55 21.93 15.95
N SER A 67 13.35 21.06 15.32
CA SER A 67 13.37 20.84 13.86
C SER A 67 12.88 19.44 13.49
N PRO A 68 11.56 19.15 13.62
CA PRO A 68 11.00 17.83 13.28
C PRO A 68 11.22 17.46 11.80
N TRP A 69 11.23 18.44 10.90
CA TRP A 69 11.48 18.21 9.47
C TRP A 69 12.88 17.61 9.20
N ASP A 70 13.93 18.16 9.83
CA ASP A 70 15.28 17.61 9.65
C ASP A 70 15.48 16.33 10.47
N ALA A 71 14.77 16.18 11.60
CA ALA A 71 14.70 14.92 12.32
C ALA A 71 14.15 13.78 11.44
N ALA A 72 13.09 14.05 10.66
CA ALA A 72 12.48 13.08 9.75
C ALA A 72 13.46 12.63 8.66
N LYS A 73 14.21 13.55 8.05
CA LYS A 73 15.24 13.22 7.05
C LYS A 73 16.34 12.31 7.62
N HIS A 74 16.71 12.50 8.89
CA HIS A 74 17.68 11.63 9.56
C HIS A 74 17.10 10.25 9.83
N MET A 75 15.81 10.15 10.16
CA MET A 75 15.10 8.87 10.26
C MET A 75 15.07 8.14 8.91
N GLU A 76 14.78 8.82 7.81
CA GLU A 76 14.86 8.22 6.47
C GLU A 76 16.28 7.76 6.11
N SER A 77 17.30 8.48 6.59
CA SER A 77 18.71 8.10 6.42
C SER A 77 19.08 6.87 7.25
N ALA A 78 18.53 6.74 8.46
CA ALA A 78 18.65 5.53 9.27
C ALA A 78 17.92 4.34 8.63
N ALA A 79 16.73 4.54 8.07
CA ALA A 79 15.97 3.52 7.33
C ALA A 79 16.76 2.97 6.14
N ALA A 80 17.41 3.85 5.37
CA ALA A 80 18.26 3.44 4.25
C ALA A 80 19.43 2.54 4.72
N LEU A 81 19.98 2.78 5.92
CA LEU A 81 21.05 1.95 6.47
C LEU A 81 20.53 0.64 7.08
N ALA A 82 19.34 0.65 7.69
CA ALA A 82 18.67 -0.56 8.15
C ALA A 82 18.39 -1.52 6.98
N LYS A 83 18.05 -0.97 5.80
CA LYS A 83 17.92 -1.74 4.56
C LYS A 83 19.23 -2.43 4.17
N GLU A 84 20.37 -1.72 4.20
CA GLU A 84 21.68 -2.31 3.89
C GLU A 84 22.07 -3.43 4.87
N LEU A 85 21.51 -3.42 6.08
CA LEU A 85 21.66 -4.45 7.10
C LEU A 85 20.60 -5.56 7.01
N SER A 86 19.66 -5.46 6.06
CA SER A 86 18.49 -6.34 5.95
C SER A 86 17.65 -6.41 7.23
N ASN A 87 17.66 -5.35 8.04
CA ASN A 87 16.81 -5.25 9.22
C ASN A 87 15.46 -4.61 8.84
N TRP A 88 14.60 -5.42 8.23
CA TRP A 88 13.33 -4.99 7.63
C TRP A 88 12.35 -4.37 8.65
N ARG A 89 12.37 -4.87 9.89
CA ARG A 89 11.55 -4.31 10.98
C ARG A 89 11.94 -2.86 11.28
N GLU A 90 13.24 -2.60 11.43
CA GLU A 90 13.73 -1.25 11.66
C GLU A 90 13.48 -0.32 10.46
N VAL A 91 13.53 -0.83 9.22
CA VAL A 91 13.14 -0.03 8.04
C VAL A 91 11.72 0.50 8.21
N ALA A 92 10.76 -0.36 8.58
CA ALA A 92 9.38 0.06 8.81
C ALA A 92 9.28 1.07 9.96
N ASP A 93 9.93 0.80 11.09
CA ASP A 93 9.89 1.65 12.28
C ASP A 93 10.48 3.05 12.01
N PHE A 94 11.59 3.15 11.28
CA PHE A 94 12.18 4.43 10.91
C PHE A 94 11.32 5.22 9.92
N TYR A 95 10.70 4.59 8.94
CA TYR A 95 9.79 5.30 8.02
C TYR A 95 8.50 5.75 8.72
N ARG A 96 7.97 4.98 9.67
CA ARG A 96 6.87 5.44 10.53
C ARG A 96 7.27 6.66 11.35
N ARG A 97 8.43 6.62 12.00
CA ARG A 97 8.91 7.76 12.78
C ARG A 97 9.14 9.00 11.90
N ALA A 98 9.68 8.82 10.70
CA ALA A 98 9.81 9.91 9.73
C ALA A 98 8.44 10.50 9.36
N SER A 99 7.44 9.64 9.11
CA SER A 99 6.07 10.05 8.80
C SER A 99 5.42 10.85 9.94
N GLU A 100 5.56 10.38 11.18
CA GLU A 100 5.08 11.11 12.37
C GLU A 100 5.69 12.50 12.46
N LEU A 101 7.01 12.62 12.29
CA LEU A 101 7.74 13.89 12.35
C LEU A 101 7.33 14.84 11.20
N TYR A 102 7.11 14.32 9.99
CA TYR A 102 6.55 15.13 8.90
C TYR A 102 5.11 15.58 9.19
N ASN A 103 4.31 14.73 9.82
CA ASN A 103 2.95 15.09 10.20
C ASN A 103 2.91 16.13 11.33
N GLU A 104 3.83 16.08 12.30
CA GLU A 104 4.03 17.12 13.32
C GLU A 104 4.32 18.50 12.69
N CYS A 105 4.88 18.54 11.48
CA CYS A 105 5.07 19.77 10.71
C CYS A 105 3.78 20.28 10.02
N GLY A 106 2.64 19.57 10.16
CA GLY A 106 1.41 19.85 9.41
C GLY A 106 1.55 19.55 7.91
N ARG A 107 2.30 18.49 7.57
CA ARG A 107 2.63 18.13 6.18
C ARG A 107 2.26 16.67 5.90
N SER A 108 0.98 16.45 5.60
CA SER A 108 0.38 15.15 5.26
C SER A 108 1.06 14.43 4.08
N GLN A 109 1.38 15.17 3.01
CA GLN A 109 1.98 14.58 1.82
C GLN A 109 3.40 14.03 2.09
N PRO A 110 4.36 14.79 2.64
CA PRO A 110 5.65 14.23 3.05
C PRO A 110 5.55 13.05 4.03
N ALA A 111 4.56 13.05 4.92
CA ALA A 111 4.30 11.92 5.80
C ALA A 111 3.90 10.67 5.01
N SER A 112 2.90 10.80 4.13
CA SER A 112 2.47 9.75 3.20
C SER A 112 3.61 9.24 2.30
N ASP A 113 4.40 10.15 1.72
CA ASP A 113 5.54 9.83 0.85
C ASP A 113 6.61 9.01 1.59
N ALA A 114 6.88 9.32 2.87
CA ALA A 114 7.81 8.56 3.69
C ALA A 114 7.33 7.12 3.92
N LEU A 115 6.04 6.93 4.24
CA LEU A 115 5.45 5.60 4.40
C LEU A 115 5.45 4.81 3.09
N ALA A 116 5.05 5.44 1.98
CA ALA A 116 5.03 4.82 0.66
C ALA A 116 6.44 4.38 0.21
N LYS A 117 7.46 5.18 0.54
CA LYS A 117 8.87 4.83 0.30
C LYS A 117 9.30 3.62 1.14
N GLY A 118 8.92 3.57 2.41
CA GLY A 118 9.17 2.41 3.27
C GLY A 118 8.46 1.16 2.77
N ALA A 119 7.19 1.27 2.40
CA ALA A 119 6.40 0.18 1.83
C ALA A 119 7.07 -0.42 0.58
N ARG A 120 7.50 0.44 -0.36
CA ARG A 120 8.20 0.00 -1.57
C ARG A 120 9.48 -0.79 -1.29
N VAL A 121 10.22 -0.43 -0.24
CA VAL A 121 11.43 -1.16 0.16
C VAL A 121 11.09 -2.55 0.73
N LEU A 122 9.90 -2.70 1.32
CA LEU A 122 9.47 -3.91 2.01
C LEU A 122 8.63 -4.85 1.14
N GLU A 123 8.23 -4.47 -0.07
CA GLU A 123 7.33 -5.27 -0.93
C GLU A 123 7.80 -6.72 -1.13
N ASP A 124 9.10 -6.94 -1.29
CA ASP A 124 9.64 -8.29 -1.53
C ASP A 124 9.97 -9.03 -0.21
N ALA A 125 10.42 -8.32 0.82
CA ALA A 125 10.93 -8.93 2.06
C ALA A 125 9.84 -9.13 3.12
N GLU A 126 8.97 -8.13 3.30
CA GLU A 126 7.92 -8.09 4.32
C GLU A 126 6.61 -7.55 3.72
N PRO A 127 5.99 -8.27 2.76
CA PRO A 127 4.89 -7.75 1.95
C PRO A 127 3.65 -7.37 2.77
N ASN A 128 3.35 -8.09 3.85
CA ASN A 128 2.23 -7.73 4.74
C ASN A 128 2.48 -6.40 5.46
N GLU A 129 3.72 -6.11 5.82
CA GLU A 129 4.09 -4.83 6.44
C GLU A 129 4.09 -3.69 5.41
N ALA A 130 4.53 -3.97 4.17
CA ALA A 130 4.42 -3.03 3.06
C ALA A 130 2.97 -2.61 2.79
N VAL A 131 2.03 -3.56 2.78
CA VAL A 131 0.59 -3.27 2.68
C VAL A 131 0.15 -2.29 3.78
N ARG A 132 0.52 -2.56 5.04
CA ARG A 132 0.14 -1.70 6.17
C ARG A 132 0.67 -0.28 6.00
N LEU A 133 1.93 -0.12 5.64
CA LEU A 133 2.53 1.20 5.41
C LEU A 133 1.86 1.96 4.26
N TYR A 134 1.53 1.29 3.15
CA TYR A 134 0.78 1.93 2.06
C TYR A 134 -0.63 2.33 2.48
N ILE A 135 -1.33 1.52 3.27
CA ILE A 135 -2.66 1.86 3.78
C ILE A 135 -2.59 3.08 4.71
N ASP A 136 -1.63 3.11 5.63
CA ASP A 136 -1.39 4.26 6.50
C ASP A 136 -1.08 5.52 5.66
N ALA A 137 -0.32 5.37 4.58
CA ALA A 137 -0.03 6.46 3.64
C ALA A 137 -1.29 6.99 2.94
N CYS A 138 -2.24 6.12 2.57
CA CYS A 138 -3.55 6.55 2.04
C CYS A 138 -4.35 7.33 3.07
N VAL A 139 -4.40 6.87 4.32
CA VAL A 139 -5.16 7.52 5.41
C VAL A 139 -4.69 8.95 5.62
N PHE A 140 -3.37 9.21 5.66
CA PHE A 140 -2.84 10.58 5.80
C PHE A 140 -3.30 11.55 4.70
N LEU A 141 -3.45 11.06 3.46
CA LEU A 141 -3.90 11.90 2.34
C LEU A 141 -5.42 12.06 2.34
N GLU A 142 -6.17 11.01 2.67
CA GLU A 142 -7.63 11.05 2.77
C GLU A 142 -8.10 12.00 3.88
N ASP A 143 -7.47 11.93 5.05
CA ASP A 143 -7.80 12.81 6.19
C ASP A 143 -7.55 14.30 5.88
N ASP A 144 -6.63 14.59 4.96
CA ASP A 144 -6.31 15.95 4.51
C ASP A 144 -7.05 16.36 3.21
N GLY A 145 -8.04 15.56 2.77
CA GLY A 145 -8.85 15.85 1.58
C GLY A 145 -8.07 15.79 0.26
N LYS A 146 -6.99 15.02 0.22
CA LYS A 146 -6.09 14.84 -0.93
C LYS A 146 -6.29 13.47 -1.58
N GLU A 147 -7.54 13.00 -1.68
CA GLU A 147 -7.85 11.66 -2.17
C GLU A 147 -7.27 11.38 -3.57
N GLN A 148 -7.19 12.37 -4.46
CA GLN A 148 -6.61 12.17 -5.78
C GLN A 148 -5.15 11.68 -5.74
N MET A 149 -4.39 12.04 -4.70
CA MET A 149 -2.98 11.67 -4.53
C MET A 149 -2.81 10.21 -4.08
N THR A 150 -3.88 9.56 -3.64
CA THR A 150 -3.84 8.17 -3.16
C THR A 150 -3.89 7.14 -4.27
N PHE A 151 -4.23 7.50 -5.52
CA PHE A 151 -4.55 6.52 -6.56
C PHE A 151 -3.38 5.59 -6.90
N ASP A 152 -2.14 6.11 -6.88
CA ASP A 152 -0.96 5.28 -7.09
C ASP A 152 -0.67 4.35 -5.90
N LEU A 153 -1.01 4.78 -4.68
CA LEU A 153 -0.94 3.95 -3.48
C LEU A 153 -2.01 2.84 -3.53
N TYR A 154 -3.24 3.17 -3.95
CA TYR A 154 -4.31 2.20 -4.18
C TYR A 154 -3.90 1.11 -5.16
N ARG A 155 -3.29 1.50 -6.28
CA ARG A 155 -2.77 0.57 -7.27
C ARG A 155 -1.66 -0.32 -6.71
N ALA A 156 -0.75 0.24 -5.91
CA ALA A 156 0.33 -0.52 -5.29
C ALA A 156 -0.20 -1.59 -4.32
N VAL A 157 -1.11 -1.22 -3.42
CA VAL A 157 -1.74 -2.15 -2.46
C VAL A 157 -2.55 -3.23 -3.17
N MET A 158 -3.38 -2.85 -4.15
CA MET A 158 -4.16 -3.81 -4.93
C MET A 158 -3.25 -4.83 -5.63
N SER A 159 -2.17 -4.35 -6.26
CA SER A 159 -1.21 -5.22 -6.94
C SER A 159 -0.54 -6.17 -5.95
N LEU A 160 -0.22 -5.70 -4.74
CA LEU A 160 0.40 -6.50 -3.70
C LEU A 160 -0.56 -7.55 -3.12
N TYR A 161 -1.82 -7.19 -2.86
CA TYR A 161 -2.84 -8.16 -2.44
C TYR A 161 -3.05 -9.25 -3.48
N ILE A 162 -3.13 -8.91 -4.77
CA ILE A 162 -3.24 -9.91 -5.85
C ILE A 162 -2.01 -10.84 -5.87
N LYS A 163 -0.79 -10.30 -5.71
CA LYS A 163 0.44 -11.11 -5.63
C LYS A 163 0.45 -12.05 -4.43
N LEU A 164 -0.14 -11.63 -3.31
CA LEU A 164 -0.29 -12.42 -2.09
C LEU A 164 -1.51 -13.35 -2.12
N GLU A 165 -2.24 -13.41 -3.24
CA GLU A 165 -3.47 -14.20 -3.41
C GLU A 165 -4.58 -13.83 -2.41
N LYS A 166 -4.53 -12.62 -1.84
CA LYS A 166 -5.57 -12.06 -0.96
C LYS A 166 -6.62 -11.33 -1.79
N TYR A 167 -7.39 -12.08 -2.57
CA TYR A 167 -8.31 -11.51 -3.55
C TYR A 167 -9.47 -10.73 -2.93
N THR A 168 -10.02 -11.19 -1.82
CA THR A 168 -11.08 -10.50 -1.07
C THR A 168 -10.63 -9.13 -0.54
N ASP A 169 -9.42 -9.09 0.03
CA ASP A 169 -8.80 -7.84 0.48
C ASP A 169 -8.55 -6.90 -0.72
N ALA A 170 -8.08 -7.43 -1.85
CA ALA A 170 -7.88 -6.64 -3.08
C ALA A 170 -9.20 -6.03 -3.60
N ALA A 171 -10.28 -6.81 -3.64
CA ALA A 171 -11.59 -6.34 -4.10
C ALA A 171 -12.17 -5.28 -3.16
N THR A 172 -12.07 -5.49 -1.84
CA THR A 172 -12.47 -4.51 -0.82
C THR A 172 -11.68 -3.21 -0.97
N PHE A 173 -10.37 -3.31 -1.22
CA PHE A 173 -9.53 -2.13 -1.40
C PHE A 173 -9.81 -1.38 -2.71
N LEU A 174 -10.19 -2.09 -3.78
CA LEU A 174 -10.68 -1.50 -5.04
C LEU A 174 -12.00 -0.73 -4.83
N LEU A 175 -12.91 -1.23 -3.99
CA LEU A 175 -14.12 -0.48 -3.64
C LEU A 175 -13.79 0.82 -2.90
N ARG A 176 -12.86 0.78 -1.93
CA ARG A 176 -12.35 1.97 -1.25
C ARG A 176 -11.74 2.98 -2.24
N TRP A 177 -10.98 2.50 -3.23
CA TRP A 177 -10.47 3.34 -4.31
C TRP A 177 -11.60 3.96 -5.13
N GLY A 178 -12.64 3.20 -5.48
CA GLY A 178 -13.80 3.72 -6.19
C GLY A 178 -14.49 4.87 -5.43
N LEU A 179 -14.67 4.72 -4.11
CA LEU A 179 -15.21 5.78 -3.25
C LEU A 179 -14.29 7.01 -3.16
N ALA A 180 -12.98 6.81 -3.05
CA ALA A 180 -12.02 7.92 -3.08
C ALA A 180 -12.05 8.66 -4.44
N ALA A 181 -12.21 7.93 -5.54
CA ALA A 181 -12.33 8.52 -6.87
C ALA A 181 -13.64 9.31 -7.06
N ASP A 182 -14.74 8.85 -6.46
CA ASP A 182 -16.02 9.56 -6.44
C ASP A 182 -15.89 10.94 -5.79
N LYS A 183 -15.25 11.02 -4.62
CA LYS A 183 -15.00 12.28 -3.91
C LYS A 183 -14.22 13.29 -4.75
N CYS A 184 -13.35 12.82 -5.64
CA CYS A 184 -12.60 13.66 -6.57
C CYS A 184 -13.31 13.94 -7.90
N ASN A 185 -14.55 13.49 -8.09
CA ASN A 185 -15.26 13.49 -9.38
C ASN A 185 -14.49 12.76 -10.50
N ALA A 186 -13.64 11.79 -10.15
CA ALA A 186 -12.84 11.00 -11.07
C ALA A 186 -13.61 9.76 -11.55
N THR A 187 -14.73 9.98 -12.24
CA THR A 187 -15.71 8.96 -12.64
C THR A 187 -15.10 7.78 -13.40
N HIS A 188 -14.18 8.04 -14.32
CA HIS A 188 -13.51 6.98 -15.08
C HIS A 188 -12.67 6.05 -14.19
N SER A 189 -12.00 6.60 -13.16
CA SER A 189 -11.25 5.81 -12.19
C SER A 189 -12.20 5.01 -11.30
N GLN A 190 -13.28 5.63 -10.84
CA GLN A 190 -14.32 4.99 -10.05
C GLN A 190 -14.90 3.75 -10.76
N TYR A 191 -15.37 3.90 -12.00
CA TYR A 191 -16.02 2.80 -12.72
C TYR A 191 -15.06 1.64 -13.01
N LYS A 192 -13.80 1.97 -13.34
CA LYS A 192 -12.76 0.96 -13.52
C LYS A 192 -12.47 0.22 -12.21
N ALA A 193 -12.45 0.90 -11.08
CA ALA A 193 -12.24 0.28 -9.78
C ALA A 193 -13.38 -0.70 -9.44
N TYR A 194 -14.65 -0.32 -9.67
CA TYR A 194 -15.81 -1.19 -9.44
C TYR A 194 -15.82 -2.43 -10.33
N LEU A 195 -15.61 -2.27 -11.65
CA LEU A 195 -15.48 -3.42 -12.55
C LEU A 195 -14.31 -4.32 -12.14
N SER A 196 -13.20 -3.73 -11.70
CA SER A 196 -12.03 -4.48 -11.23
C SER A 196 -12.36 -5.31 -9.98
N ALA A 197 -13.09 -4.75 -9.02
CA ALA A 197 -13.52 -5.47 -7.81
C ALA A 197 -14.37 -6.70 -8.15
N ILE A 198 -15.35 -6.55 -9.06
CA ILE A 198 -16.21 -7.64 -9.54
C ILE A 198 -15.38 -8.74 -10.22
N ILE A 199 -14.43 -8.37 -11.09
CA ILE A 199 -13.52 -9.34 -11.73
C ILE A 199 -12.67 -10.09 -10.70
N VAL A 200 -12.19 -9.41 -9.67
CA VAL A 200 -11.38 -10.03 -8.61
C VAL A 200 -12.21 -11.04 -7.80
N TYR A 201 -13.45 -10.71 -7.41
CA TYR A 201 -14.35 -11.66 -6.75
C TYR A 201 -14.66 -12.88 -7.62
N LEU A 202 -14.92 -12.67 -8.91
CA LEU A 202 -15.15 -13.78 -9.85
C LEU A 202 -13.91 -14.69 -9.98
N TYR A 203 -12.71 -14.10 -10.04
CA TYR A 203 -11.46 -14.87 -10.06
C TYR A 203 -11.24 -15.67 -8.76
N ALA A 204 -11.71 -15.14 -7.62
CA ALA A 204 -11.68 -15.83 -6.34
C ALA A 204 -12.77 -16.93 -6.20
N ASN A 205 -13.56 -17.16 -7.25
CA ASN A 205 -14.74 -18.04 -7.26
C ASN A 205 -15.83 -17.62 -6.25
N GLU A 206 -15.87 -16.34 -5.88
CA GLU A 206 -16.86 -15.76 -4.98
C GLU A 206 -17.96 -15.05 -5.77
N VAL A 207 -18.72 -15.82 -6.56
CA VAL A 207 -19.75 -15.27 -7.47
C VAL A 207 -20.84 -14.51 -6.71
N ASN A 208 -21.20 -14.97 -5.51
CA ASN A 208 -22.18 -14.28 -4.67
C ASN A 208 -21.70 -12.89 -4.23
N GLU A 209 -20.43 -12.77 -3.81
CA GLU A 209 -19.84 -11.47 -3.45
C GLU A 209 -19.67 -10.58 -4.68
N ALA A 210 -19.33 -11.14 -5.85
CA ALA A 210 -19.30 -10.41 -7.11
C ALA A 210 -20.69 -9.83 -7.47
N GLN A 211 -21.76 -10.62 -7.31
CA GLN A 211 -23.13 -10.19 -7.59
C GLN A 211 -23.59 -9.11 -6.60
N LYS A 212 -23.29 -9.27 -5.31
CA LYS A 212 -23.57 -8.27 -4.28
C LYS A 212 -22.84 -6.96 -4.57
N CYS A 213 -21.54 -7.04 -4.85
CA CYS A 213 -20.71 -5.91 -5.26
C CYS A 213 -21.31 -5.16 -6.46
N TYR A 214 -21.75 -5.89 -7.49
CA TYR A 214 -22.42 -5.30 -8.65
C TYR A 214 -23.73 -4.59 -8.27
N ASN A 215 -24.59 -5.23 -7.49
CA ASN A 215 -25.87 -4.65 -7.08
C ASN A 215 -25.69 -3.35 -6.29
N ASP A 216 -24.69 -3.30 -5.41
CA ASP A 216 -24.33 -2.11 -4.62
C ASP A 216 -23.78 -1.00 -5.52
N CYS A 217 -22.86 -1.32 -6.44
CA CYS A 217 -22.31 -0.35 -7.39
C CYS A 217 -23.37 0.23 -8.33
N CYS A 218 -24.35 -0.57 -8.73
CA CYS A 218 -25.46 -0.15 -9.60
C CYS A 218 -26.44 0.83 -8.94
N GLN A 219 -26.37 1.04 -7.63
CA GLN A 219 -27.11 2.12 -6.97
C GLN A 219 -26.58 3.51 -7.34
N ILE A 220 -25.41 3.59 -7.97
CA ILE A 220 -24.80 4.83 -8.44
C ILE A 220 -25.20 5.05 -9.90
N ASP A 221 -26.10 6.00 -10.17
CA ASP A 221 -26.65 6.30 -11.52
C ASP A 221 -25.57 6.47 -12.59
N ALA A 222 -24.48 7.14 -12.21
CA ALA A 222 -23.36 7.41 -13.11
C ALA A 222 -22.61 6.11 -13.50
N PHE A 223 -22.49 5.15 -12.58
CA PHE A 223 -21.97 3.83 -12.89
C PHE A 223 -22.98 3.01 -13.69
N LEU A 224 -24.26 3.04 -13.34
CA LEU A 224 -25.31 2.25 -13.99
C LEU A 224 -25.36 2.45 -15.52
N THR A 225 -25.12 3.67 -15.98
CA THR A 225 -25.10 4.03 -17.41
C THR A 225 -23.77 3.75 -18.12
N SER A 226 -22.73 3.36 -17.38
CA SER A 226 -21.36 3.18 -17.88
C SER A 226 -21.14 1.88 -18.67
N ASP A 227 -20.11 1.88 -19.51
CA ASP A 227 -19.64 0.68 -20.22
C ASP A 227 -19.17 -0.41 -19.26
N GLN A 228 -18.61 -0.01 -18.10
CA GLN A 228 -18.13 -0.90 -17.06
C GLN A 228 -19.27 -1.65 -16.36
N CYS A 229 -20.39 -0.98 -16.10
CA CYS A 229 -21.61 -1.64 -15.59
C CYS A 229 -22.15 -2.65 -16.60
N ARG A 230 -22.28 -2.26 -17.88
CA ARG A 230 -22.74 -3.19 -18.93
C ARG A 230 -21.81 -4.40 -19.08
N CYS A 231 -20.50 -4.18 -18.99
CA CYS A 231 -19.51 -5.26 -19.00
C CYS A 231 -19.68 -6.19 -17.79
N SER A 232 -19.88 -5.64 -16.60
CA SER A 232 -20.10 -6.39 -15.36
C SER A 232 -21.37 -7.24 -15.45
N SER A 233 -22.47 -6.65 -15.92
CA SER A 233 -23.75 -7.34 -16.10
C SER A 233 -23.64 -8.52 -17.07
N LYS A 234 -22.98 -8.32 -18.22
CA LYS A 234 -22.74 -9.40 -19.19
C LYS A 234 -21.92 -10.54 -18.59
N LEU A 235 -20.85 -10.19 -17.87
CA LEU A 235 -19.99 -11.18 -17.24
C LEU A 235 -20.77 -12.01 -16.20
N LEU A 236 -21.49 -11.35 -15.29
CA LEU A 236 -22.31 -12.04 -14.27
C LEU A 236 -23.41 -12.90 -14.89
N SER A 237 -24.11 -12.41 -15.92
CA SER A 237 -25.12 -13.19 -16.64
C SER A 237 -24.53 -14.47 -17.25
N ALA A 238 -23.35 -14.37 -17.87
CA ALA A 238 -22.66 -15.54 -18.43
C ALA A 238 -22.27 -16.57 -17.35
N TYR A 239 -21.85 -16.13 -16.16
CA TYR A 239 -21.64 -17.01 -15.00
C TYR A 239 -22.93 -17.69 -14.55
N THR A 240 -24.04 -16.95 -14.42
CA THR A 240 -25.35 -17.51 -14.05
C THR A 240 -25.84 -18.54 -15.07
N MET A 241 -25.59 -18.33 -16.37
CA MET A 241 -25.98 -19.25 -17.43
C MET A 241 -25.02 -20.43 -17.61
N GLY A 242 -23.84 -20.41 -16.97
CA GLY A 242 -22.80 -21.39 -17.22
C GLY A 242 -22.13 -21.28 -18.59
N ASP A 243 -22.21 -20.11 -19.25
CA ASP A 243 -21.70 -19.90 -20.59
C ASP A 243 -20.21 -19.55 -20.58
N VAL A 244 -19.39 -20.61 -20.62
CA VAL A 244 -17.92 -20.50 -20.59
C VAL A 244 -17.35 -19.70 -21.75
N GLU A 245 -17.94 -19.79 -22.94
CA GLU A 245 -17.43 -19.10 -24.13
C GLU A 245 -17.75 -17.61 -24.07
N GLU A 246 -18.95 -17.23 -23.59
CA GLU A 246 -19.28 -15.83 -23.37
C GLU A 246 -18.44 -15.21 -22.24
N ILE A 247 -18.13 -15.95 -21.16
CA ILE A 247 -17.21 -15.47 -20.12
C ILE A 247 -15.84 -15.13 -20.73
N LYS A 248 -15.26 -16.04 -21.53
CA LYS A 248 -13.97 -15.80 -22.20
C LYS A 248 -14.05 -14.64 -23.17
N HIS A 249 -15.14 -14.52 -23.92
CA HIS A 249 -15.32 -13.43 -24.88
C HIS A 249 -15.42 -12.06 -24.18
N VAL A 250 -16.24 -11.93 -23.14
CA VAL A 250 -16.38 -10.69 -22.35
C VAL A 250 -15.07 -10.34 -21.64
N ALA A 251 -14.38 -11.34 -21.06
CA ALA A 251 -13.05 -11.21 -20.46
C ALA A 251 -12.02 -10.61 -21.44
N GLN A 252 -12.25 -10.74 -22.75
CA GLN A 252 -11.37 -10.22 -23.78
C GLN A 252 -11.71 -8.82 -24.30
N SER A 253 -12.82 -8.23 -23.85
CA SER A 253 -13.34 -6.96 -24.34
C SER A 253 -12.38 -5.76 -24.17
N SER A 254 -12.61 -4.71 -24.96
CA SER A 254 -11.87 -3.44 -24.86
C SER A 254 -12.06 -2.77 -23.50
N THR A 255 -13.25 -2.86 -22.90
CA THR A 255 -13.57 -2.33 -21.57
C THR A 255 -12.62 -2.90 -20.50
N ILE A 256 -12.38 -4.22 -20.53
CA ILE A 256 -11.43 -4.88 -19.63
C ILE A 256 -9.99 -4.54 -19.99
N SER A 257 -9.67 -4.44 -21.28
CA SER A 257 -8.31 -4.11 -21.76
C SER A 257 -7.79 -2.74 -21.31
N HIS A 258 -8.67 -1.85 -20.84
CA HIS A 258 -8.32 -0.54 -20.30
C HIS A 258 -8.22 -0.49 -18.76
N LEU A 259 -8.32 -1.64 -18.07
CA LEU A 259 -8.13 -1.76 -16.62
C LEU A 259 -6.64 -1.81 -16.25
N ASP A 260 -6.36 -1.92 -14.95
CA ASP A 260 -5.00 -2.15 -14.48
C ASP A 260 -4.47 -3.51 -14.97
N HIS A 261 -3.18 -3.55 -15.33
CA HIS A 261 -2.56 -4.74 -15.91
C HIS A 261 -2.70 -5.99 -15.03
N MET A 262 -2.65 -5.86 -13.69
CA MET A 262 -2.86 -7.01 -12.79
C MET A 262 -4.28 -7.57 -12.91
N VAL A 263 -5.29 -6.69 -12.99
CA VAL A 263 -6.70 -7.08 -13.14
C VAL A 263 -6.96 -7.66 -14.53
N ILE A 264 -6.39 -7.08 -15.59
CA ILE A 264 -6.46 -7.64 -16.94
C ILE A 264 -5.97 -9.10 -16.92
N ARG A 265 -4.84 -9.35 -16.25
CA ARG A 265 -4.24 -10.68 -16.18
C ARG A 265 -5.12 -11.69 -15.43
N LEU A 266 -5.88 -11.25 -14.41
CA LEU A 266 -6.90 -12.07 -13.76
C LEU A 266 -8.09 -12.31 -14.67
N ALA A 267 -8.61 -11.27 -15.31
CA ALA A 267 -9.75 -11.36 -16.22
C ALA A 267 -9.50 -12.36 -17.35
N ARG A 268 -8.31 -12.36 -17.96
CA ARG A 268 -7.95 -13.29 -19.05
C ARG A 268 -7.88 -14.76 -18.64
N LYS A 269 -7.85 -15.06 -17.35
CA LYS A 269 -7.90 -16.41 -16.82
C LYS A 269 -9.32 -16.88 -16.48
N LEU A 270 -10.31 -15.99 -16.57
CA LEU A 270 -11.70 -16.37 -16.34
C LEU A 270 -12.23 -17.25 -17.51
N PRO A 271 -13.12 -18.21 -17.23
CA PRO A 271 -13.57 -18.57 -15.88
C PRO A 271 -12.52 -19.38 -15.10
N THR A 272 -12.49 -19.15 -13.79
CA THR A 272 -11.80 -19.99 -12.81
C THR A 272 -12.84 -20.86 -12.08
N GLY A 273 -12.46 -22.07 -11.68
CA GLY A 273 -13.37 -23.01 -11.01
C GLY A 273 -14.35 -23.72 -11.96
N ASP A 274 -15.29 -24.47 -11.37
CA ASP A 274 -16.32 -25.22 -12.10
C ASP A 274 -17.60 -24.38 -12.27
N VAL A 275 -17.72 -23.73 -13.43
CA VAL A 275 -18.88 -22.90 -13.79
C VAL A 275 -20.13 -23.77 -14.04
N SER A 276 -19.96 -25.04 -14.42
CA SER A 276 -21.08 -25.93 -14.72
C SER A 276 -21.82 -26.34 -13.44
N ALA A 277 -21.12 -26.49 -12.32
CA ALA A 277 -21.72 -26.76 -11.00
C ALA A 277 -22.60 -25.59 -10.49
N LEU A 278 -22.28 -24.35 -10.87
CA LEU A 278 -23.08 -23.17 -10.49
C LEU A 278 -24.47 -23.18 -11.15
N LYS A 279 -24.58 -23.75 -12.35
CA LYS A 279 -25.86 -23.92 -13.05
C LYS A 279 -26.78 -24.88 -12.29
N ALA A 280 -26.28 -26.03 -11.86
CA ALA A 280 -27.06 -27.05 -11.13
C ALA A 280 -27.67 -26.51 -9.82
N ASN A 281 -26.90 -25.70 -9.08
CA ASN A 281 -27.38 -25.05 -7.87
C ASN A 281 -28.42 -23.95 -8.13
N ALA A 282 -28.38 -23.28 -9.29
CA ALA A 282 -29.33 -22.25 -9.67
C ALA A 282 -30.63 -22.82 -10.27
N THR A 283 -30.57 -23.99 -10.92
CA THR A 283 -31.74 -24.66 -11.49
C THR A 283 -32.46 -25.58 -10.53
N GLY A 284 -31.88 -25.90 -9.35
CA GLY A 284 -32.50 -26.80 -8.39
C GLY A 284 -32.75 -28.19 -8.98
N GLU A 285 -31.91 -28.62 -9.91
CA GLU A 285 -31.92 -29.99 -10.42
C GLU A 285 -31.32 -30.89 -9.34
N GLU A 286 -32.09 -31.15 -8.27
CA GLU A 286 -31.99 -32.41 -7.55
C GLU A 286 -32.15 -33.51 -8.59
N GLU A 287 -31.14 -34.38 -8.72
CA GLU A 287 -31.26 -35.61 -9.50
C GLU A 287 -32.56 -36.28 -9.08
N LEU A 288 -33.54 -36.29 -9.99
CA LEU A 288 -34.75 -37.09 -9.85
C LEU A 288 -34.30 -38.54 -9.84
N ASP A 289 -34.12 -39.08 -8.64
CA ASP A 289 -33.78 -40.48 -8.41
C ASP A 289 -34.92 -41.32 -9.01
N GLU A 290 -34.63 -42.02 -10.12
CA GLU A 290 -35.62 -42.83 -10.85
C GLU A 290 -36.11 -44.05 -10.03
N ASP A 291 -35.59 -44.25 -8.81
CA ASP A 291 -35.96 -45.36 -7.92
C ASP A 291 -37.17 -45.08 -7.00
N ASP A 292 -37.77 -43.89 -7.02
CA ASP A 292 -38.96 -43.56 -6.19
C ASP A 292 -40.32 -43.88 -6.87
N LEU A 293 -40.29 -44.63 -7.98
CA LEU A 293 -41.47 -45.14 -8.69
C LEU A 293 -41.48 -46.68 -8.78
N THR A 294 -41.35 -47.38 -7.64
CA THR A 294 -41.77 -48.79 -7.54
C THR A 294 -42.44 -49.13 -6.21
#